data_AF-A0A554GAC6-F1
#
_entry.id   AF-A0A554GAC6-F1
#
_cell.length_a   1.000
_cell.length_b   1.000
_cell.length_c   1.000
_cell.angle_alpha   90.00
_cell.angle_beta   90.00
_cell.angle_gamma   90.00
#
_symmetry.space_group_name_H-M   'P 1'
#
loop_
_entity.id
_entity.type
_entity.pdbx_description
1 polymer ?
#
loop_
_entity_poly.entity_id
_entity_poly.type
_entity_poly.pdbx_seq_one_letter_code
_entity_poly.pdbx_strand_id
1 'polypeptide(L)'
;MNQTYRNNRLFTKPASYGFRQYKPDAFGLSDQIGKKMGEFLKFAVPAILAVLAWWMKSVREHNTVGRAICAEILALLDIIKERDFLADLKNTEQYFRENPEAAAVSYNVPVADHYCRVYAGNIQNLGYLEPDQAELIVRFYQMVDSVVRDVSSGGRLAEGTSDPNDYKDTGRILQNAVMTASSLISLHNERAAEPWWRRCWRALSLLN
;
A
#
# COMPACT_ATOMS: atom_id res chain seq x y z
N MET A 1 104.03 14.29 -64.96
CA MET A 1 104.26 14.86 -63.61
C MET A 1 102.90 14.98 -62.94
N ASN A 2 102.47 14.03 -62.10
CA ASN A 2 102.78 13.91 -60.64
C ASN A 2 102.47 15.23 -59.90
N GLN A 3 101.62 15.33 -58.88
CA GLN A 3 101.33 14.38 -57.79
C GLN A 3 99.90 14.50 -57.22
N THR A 4 99.43 13.37 -56.71
CA THR A 4 98.37 13.14 -55.73
C THR A 4 98.59 13.86 -54.39
N TYR A 5 97.51 14.30 -53.74
CA TYR A 5 97.34 14.17 -52.29
C TYR A 5 95.93 13.66 -51.93
N ARG A 6 95.92 12.46 -51.34
CA ARG A 6 94.81 11.80 -50.63
C ARG A 6 94.74 12.37 -49.20
N ASN A 7 93.53 12.52 -48.66
CA ASN A 7 93.33 12.34 -47.22
C ASN A 7 92.10 11.45 -46.98
N ASN A 8 92.34 10.35 -46.27
CA ASN A 8 91.44 9.23 -46.01
C ASN A 8 90.82 9.37 -44.62
N ARG A 9 89.55 9.78 -44.52
CA ARG A 9 88.60 9.52 -43.42
C ARG A 9 87.22 9.83 -44.01
N LEU A 10 86.23 8.96 -44.15
CA LEU A 10 85.86 7.73 -43.46
C LEU A 10 85.01 6.91 -44.43
N PHE A 11 85.38 5.65 -44.67
CA PHE A 11 84.44 4.63 -45.09
C PHE A 11 83.94 3.94 -43.82
N THR A 12 82.70 4.23 -43.39
CA THR A 12 81.83 3.20 -42.84
C THR A 12 80.39 3.51 -43.23
N LYS A 13 79.74 2.45 -43.71
CA LYS A 13 78.33 2.35 -44.14
C LYS A 13 77.39 3.06 -43.16
N PRO A 14 76.32 3.77 -43.63
CA PRO A 14 75.35 4.33 -42.71
C PRO A 14 74.61 3.21 -41.96
N ALA A 15 74.63 3.29 -40.64
CA ALA A 15 73.86 2.43 -39.75
C ALA A 15 72.37 2.59 -40.03
N SER A 16 71.70 1.47 -40.25
CA SER A 16 70.26 1.38 -40.37
C SER A 16 69.60 1.18 -39.00
N TYR A 17 68.41 1.76 -38.85
CA TYR A 17 67.33 1.45 -37.89
C TYR A 17 67.42 1.95 -36.43
N GLY A 18 66.36 2.68 -36.06
CA GLY A 18 65.89 2.81 -34.68
C GLY A 18 64.97 4.00 -34.43
N PHE A 19 63.89 4.19 -35.19
CA PHE A 19 62.80 5.06 -34.70
C PHE A 19 62.11 4.35 -33.54
N ARG A 20 62.37 4.77 -32.31
CA ARG A 20 61.60 4.34 -31.14
C ARG A 20 60.21 4.98 -31.28
N GLN A 21 59.25 4.22 -31.80
CA GLN A 21 57.85 4.61 -31.75
C GLN A 21 57.45 4.72 -30.27
N TYR A 22 57.22 5.94 -29.80
CA TYR A 22 56.51 6.15 -28.54
C TYR A 22 55.05 5.81 -28.82
N LYS A 23 54.63 4.60 -28.45
CA LYS A 23 53.22 4.20 -28.47
C LYS A 23 52.60 4.82 -27.23
N PRO A 24 51.66 5.79 -27.33
CA PRO A 24 50.97 6.24 -26.14
C PRO A 24 50.07 5.11 -25.66
N ASP A 25 50.30 4.64 -24.44
CA ASP A 25 49.54 3.57 -23.78
C ASP A 25 48.09 3.97 -23.44
N ALA A 26 47.55 5.01 -24.07
CA ALA A 26 46.23 5.57 -23.81
C ALA A 26 45.08 4.80 -24.49
N PHE A 27 45.37 3.73 -25.24
CA PHE A 27 44.36 2.93 -25.96
C PHE A 27 43.92 1.66 -25.20
N GLY A 28 44.45 1.41 -24.00
CA GLY A 28 44.05 0.26 -23.17
C GLY A 28 43.02 0.59 -22.09
N LEU A 29 42.98 1.84 -21.62
CA LEU A 29 42.12 2.24 -20.50
C LEU A 29 40.66 2.44 -20.94
N SER A 30 40.43 3.11 -22.08
CA SER A 30 39.08 3.39 -22.59
C SER A 30 38.34 2.13 -23.05
N ASP A 31 39.04 1.16 -23.66
CA ASP A 31 38.47 -0.11 -24.12
C ASP A 31 38.16 -1.07 -22.95
N GLN A 32 39.03 -1.10 -21.92
CA GLN A 32 38.76 -1.82 -20.67
C GLN A 32 37.60 -1.22 -19.88
N ILE A 33 37.51 0.11 -19.82
CA ILE A 33 36.40 0.82 -19.16
C ILE A 33 35.09 0.56 -19.93
N GLY A 34 35.10 0.60 -21.27
CA GLY A 34 33.94 0.30 -22.11
C GLY A 34 33.42 -1.13 -21.96
N LYS A 35 34.32 -2.13 -21.91
CA LYS A 35 33.94 -3.54 -21.64
C LYS A 35 33.38 -3.74 -20.24
N LYS A 36 34.01 -3.16 -19.22
CA LYS A 36 33.50 -3.22 -17.83
C LYS A 36 32.15 -2.54 -17.69
N MET A 37 31.94 -1.39 -18.33
CA MET A 37 30.64 -0.70 -18.39
C MET A 37 29.58 -1.56 -19.09
N GLY A 38 29.93 -2.19 -20.22
CA GLY A 38 29.03 -3.09 -20.94
C GLY A 38 28.64 -4.34 -20.15
N GLU A 39 29.56 -4.93 -19.39
CA GLU A 39 29.23 -6.05 -18.48
C GLU A 39 28.41 -5.61 -17.27
N PHE A 40 28.72 -4.45 -16.68
CA PHE A 40 27.93 -3.89 -15.60
C PHE A 40 26.48 -3.61 -16.04
N LEU A 41 26.28 -3.03 -17.23
CA LEU A 41 24.95 -2.80 -17.80
C LEU A 41 24.15 -4.10 -18.05
N LYS A 42 24.83 -5.20 -18.45
CA LYS A 42 24.16 -6.50 -18.67
C LYS A 42 23.51 -7.07 -17.40
N PHE A 43 24.09 -6.80 -16.23
CA PHE A 43 23.55 -7.27 -14.96
C PHE A 43 22.71 -6.22 -14.22
N ALA A 44 23.06 -4.94 -14.35
CA ALA A 44 22.34 -3.83 -13.70
C ALA A 44 20.95 -3.61 -14.32
N VAL A 45 20.80 -3.71 -15.64
CA VAL A 45 19.51 -3.47 -16.31
C VAL A 45 18.45 -4.50 -15.89
N PRO A 46 18.71 -5.83 -15.91
CA PRO A 46 17.74 -6.82 -15.42
C PRO A 46 17.42 -6.66 -13.93
N ALA A 47 18.42 -6.33 -13.10
CA ALA A 47 18.20 -6.10 -11.67
C ALA A 47 17.29 -4.89 -11.41
N ILE A 48 17.53 -3.77 -12.09
CA ILE A 48 16.68 -2.56 -12.01
C ILE A 48 15.26 -2.87 -12.49
N LEU A 49 15.10 -3.61 -13.59
CA LEU A 49 13.79 -4.02 -14.09
C LEU A 49 13.06 -4.97 -13.11
N ALA A 50 13.79 -5.89 -12.46
CA ALA A 50 13.22 -6.77 -11.45
C ALA A 50 12.75 -6.00 -10.21
N VAL A 51 13.54 -5.04 -9.73
CA VAL A 51 13.16 -4.15 -8.62
C VAL A 51 11.95 -3.29 -9.00
N LEU A 52 11.93 -2.72 -10.21
CA LEU A 52 10.78 -1.94 -10.71
C LEU A 52 9.52 -2.80 -10.88
N ALA A 53 9.65 -4.01 -11.41
CA ALA A 53 8.53 -4.94 -11.57
C ALA A 53 7.99 -5.41 -10.21
N TRP A 54 8.87 -5.70 -9.25
CA TRP A 54 8.49 -6.02 -7.88
C TRP A 54 7.80 -4.83 -7.20
N TRP A 55 8.33 -3.62 -7.37
CA TRP A 55 7.74 -2.40 -6.85
C TRP A 55 6.36 -2.11 -7.46
N MET A 56 6.21 -2.23 -8.79
CA MET A 56 4.92 -2.10 -9.47
C MET A 56 3.91 -3.15 -9.01
N LYS A 57 4.35 -4.40 -8.81
CA LYS A 57 3.52 -5.48 -8.28
C LYS A 57 3.06 -5.16 -6.86
N SER A 58 3.97 -4.76 -5.99
CA SER A 58 3.66 -4.33 -4.62
C SER A 58 2.60 -3.21 -4.65
N VAL A 59 2.85 -2.12 -5.38
CA VAL A 59 1.92 -0.98 -5.49
C VAL A 59 0.54 -1.41 -6.01
N ARG A 60 0.48 -2.38 -6.93
CA ARG A 60 -0.79 -2.91 -7.43
C ARG A 60 -1.52 -3.75 -6.38
N GLU A 61 -0.80 -4.60 -5.65
CA GLU A 61 -1.33 -5.40 -4.54
C GLU A 61 -1.88 -4.52 -3.40
N HIS A 62 -1.15 -3.46 -3.03
CA HIS A 62 -1.57 -2.40 -2.08
C HIS A 62 -2.94 -1.82 -2.47
N ASN A 63 -3.13 -1.49 -3.76
CA ASN A 63 -4.38 -0.91 -4.24
C ASN A 63 -5.53 -1.93 -4.27
N THR A 64 -5.26 -3.22 -4.50
CA THR A 64 -6.32 -4.23 -4.60
C THR A 64 -6.91 -4.63 -3.25
N VAL A 65 -6.08 -4.79 -2.22
CA VAL A 65 -6.53 -5.15 -0.86
C VAL A 65 -7.42 -4.06 -0.29
N GLY A 66 -6.95 -2.81 -0.31
CA GLY A 66 -7.72 -1.68 0.20
C GLY A 66 -9.04 -1.49 -0.53
N ARG A 67 -9.08 -1.65 -1.86
CA ARG A 67 -10.32 -1.55 -2.64
C ARG A 67 -11.31 -2.65 -2.31
N ALA A 68 -10.84 -3.89 -2.14
CA ALA A 68 -11.70 -5.02 -1.80
C ALA A 68 -12.34 -4.82 -0.42
N ILE A 69 -11.55 -4.42 0.58
CA ILE A 69 -12.05 -4.14 1.93
C ILE A 69 -13.02 -2.95 1.92
N CYS A 70 -12.69 -1.84 1.26
CA CYS A 70 -13.61 -0.71 1.15
C CYS A 70 -14.94 -1.08 0.49
N ALA A 71 -14.93 -1.96 -0.52
CA ALA A 71 -16.15 -2.45 -1.16
C ALA A 71 -17.01 -3.30 -0.20
N GLU A 72 -16.41 -4.13 0.66
CA GLU A 72 -17.14 -4.86 1.70
C GLU A 72 -17.75 -3.92 2.73
N ILE A 73 -17.00 -2.92 3.20
CA ILE A 73 -17.49 -1.91 4.15
C ILE A 73 -18.66 -1.12 3.55
N LEU A 74 -18.57 -0.72 2.28
CA LEU A 74 -19.67 -0.05 1.57
C LEU A 74 -20.93 -0.93 1.52
N ALA A 75 -20.79 -2.21 1.17
CA ALA A 75 -21.91 -3.13 1.14
C ALA A 75 -22.57 -3.31 2.53
N LEU A 76 -21.76 -3.38 3.59
CA LEU A 76 -22.27 -3.44 4.96
C LEU A 76 -23.02 -2.15 5.33
N LEU A 77 -22.47 -0.99 4.96
CA LEU A 77 -23.09 0.31 5.22
C LEU A 77 -24.43 0.45 4.50
N ASP A 78 -24.52 -0.02 3.25
CA ASP A 78 -25.76 0.00 2.49
C ASP A 78 -26.83 -0.89 3.14
N ILE A 79 -26.46 -2.08 3.64
CA ILE A 79 -27.38 -2.96 4.38
C ILE A 79 -27.87 -2.30 5.67
N ILE A 80 -26.97 -1.69 6.44
CA ILE A 80 -27.31 -1.00 7.70
C ILE A 80 -28.32 0.12 7.44
N LYS A 81 -28.15 0.87 6.35
CA LYS A 81 -29.04 1.97 5.97
C LYS A 81 -30.38 1.46 5.44
N GLU A 82 -30.36 0.49 4.53
CA GLU A 82 -31.58 -0.03 3.89
C GLU A 82 -32.52 -0.69 4.90
N ARG A 83 -31.97 -1.28 5.96
CA ARG A 83 -32.73 -1.90 7.06
C ARG A 83 -33.02 -0.97 8.23
N ASP A 84 -32.54 0.28 8.16
CA ASP A 84 -32.76 1.34 9.15
C ASP A 84 -32.48 0.96 10.62
N PHE A 85 -31.44 0.14 10.84
CA PHE A 85 -31.13 -0.39 12.18
C PHE A 85 -30.88 0.70 13.24
N LEU A 86 -30.35 1.86 12.82
CA LEU A 86 -30.15 2.99 13.73
C LEU A 86 -31.47 3.61 14.19
N ALA A 87 -32.44 3.76 13.29
CA ALA A 87 -33.76 4.24 13.68
C ALA A 87 -34.47 3.24 14.58
N ASP A 88 -34.39 1.94 14.26
CA ASP A 88 -35.00 0.89 15.07
C ASP A 88 -34.46 0.87 16.51
N LEU A 89 -33.14 0.96 16.69
CA LEU A 89 -32.52 1.06 18.02
C LEU A 89 -32.98 2.32 18.77
N LYS A 90 -33.06 3.46 18.08
CA LYS A 90 -33.49 4.73 18.67
C LYS A 90 -34.98 4.73 19.06
N ASN A 91 -35.82 4.16 18.21
CA ASN A 91 -37.26 4.02 18.46
C ASN A 91 -37.50 3.09 19.65
N THR A 92 -36.74 2.00 19.75
CA THR A 92 -36.82 1.05 20.86
C THR A 92 -36.32 1.66 22.17
N GLU A 93 -35.21 2.42 22.12
CA GLU A 93 -34.77 3.24 23.27
C GLU A 93 -35.91 4.16 23.74
N GLN A 94 -36.50 4.93 22.82
CA GLN A 94 -37.56 5.89 23.15
C GLN A 94 -38.79 5.19 23.73
N TYR A 95 -39.20 4.06 23.15
CA TYR A 95 -40.31 3.26 23.65
C TYR A 95 -40.13 2.87 25.12
N PHE A 96 -38.97 2.34 25.50
CA PHE A 96 -38.71 1.95 26.90
C PHE A 96 -38.50 3.16 27.84
N ARG A 97 -38.05 4.31 27.32
CA ARG A 97 -38.05 5.55 28.11
C ARG A 97 -39.45 6.06 28.44
N GLU A 98 -40.37 5.93 27.48
CA GLU A 98 -41.76 6.37 27.62
C GLU A 98 -42.63 5.36 28.38
N ASN A 99 -42.23 4.08 28.41
CA ASN A 99 -42.95 2.99 29.06
C ASN A 99 -42.03 2.19 30.01
N PRO A 100 -41.63 2.73 31.17
CA PRO A 100 -40.67 2.09 32.07
C PRO A 100 -41.11 0.73 32.61
N GLU A 101 -42.41 0.48 32.68
CA GLU A 101 -43.03 -0.78 33.12
C GLU A 101 -43.19 -1.83 32.00
N ALA A 102 -42.81 -1.51 30.77
CA ALA A 102 -42.87 -2.46 29.66
C ALA A 102 -41.97 -3.68 29.91
N ALA A 103 -42.47 -4.87 29.55
CA ALA A 103 -41.69 -6.10 29.65
C ALA A 103 -40.48 -6.06 28.71
N ALA A 104 -39.39 -6.72 29.11
CA ALA A 104 -38.22 -6.87 28.27
C ALA A 104 -38.57 -7.56 26.94
N VAL A 105 -37.99 -7.04 25.85
CA VAL A 105 -38.18 -7.57 24.50
C VAL A 105 -36.84 -7.98 23.94
N SER A 106 -36.80 -9.12 23.24
CA SER A 106 -35.63 -9.58 22.50
C SER A 106 -35.48 -8.80 21.19
N TYR A 107 -34.30 -8.25 20.94
CA TYR A 107 -33.93 -7.62 19.68
C TYR A 107 -32.83 -8.42 19.00
N ASN A 108 -33.20 -9.17 17.97
CA ASN A 108 -32.32 -10.09 17.25
C ASN A 108 -32.17 -9.66 15.80
N VAL A 109 -30.92 -9.56 15.33
CA VAL A 109 -30.62 -9.30 13.92
C VAL A 109 -29.90 -10.52 13.34
N PRO A 110 -30.45 -11.17 12.30
CA PRO A 110 -29.74 -12.27 11.65
C PRO A 110 -28.54 -11.72 10.88
N VAL A 111 -27.34 -12.01 11.38
CA VAL A 111 -26.06 -11.66 10.74
C VAL A 111 -25.42 -12.93 10.22
N ALA A 112 -25.01 -12.93 8.95
CA ALA A 112 -24.33 -14.07 8.37
C ALA A 112 -22.93 -14.23 8.98
N ASP A 113 -22.52 -15.46 9.33
CA ASP A 113 -21.21 -15.75 9.96
C ASP A 113 -19.99 -15.19 9.21
N HIS A 114 -20.15 -14.93 7.92
CA HIS A 114 -19.09 -14.50 7.00
C HIS A 114 -19.35 -13.09 6.42
N TYR A 115 -20.03 -12.22 7.17
CA TYR A 115 -20.29 -10.83 6.76
C TYR A 115 -19.01 -10.01 6.51
N CYS A 116 -17.89 -10.39 7.12
CA CYS A 116 -16.58 -9.72 7.02
C CYS A 116 -15.50 -10.57 6.33
N ARG A 117 -15.88 -11.47 5.41
CA ARG A 117 -14.98 -12.46 4.80
C ARG A 117 -13.78 -11.84 4.07
N VAL A 118 -13.95 -10.69 3.42
CA VAL A 118 -12.89 -10.01 2.67
C VAL A 118 -11.89 -9.41 3.65
N TYR A 119 -12.37 -8.75 4.71
CA TYR A 119 -11.50 -8.28 5.78
C TYR A 119 -10.75 -9.43 6.45
N ALA A 120 -11.46 -10.47 6.91
CA ALA A 120 -10.87 -11.64 7.57
C ALA A 120 -9.79 -12.31 6.71
N GLY A 121 -10.05 -12.46 5.40
CA GLY A 121 -9.09 -13.01 4.44
C GLY A 121 -7.87 -12.13 4.17
N ASN A 122 -7.87 -10.86 4.59
CA ASN A 122 -6.81 -9.89 4.33
C ASN A 122 -6.21 -9.25 5.60
N ILE A 123 -6.49 -9.76 6.80
CA ILE A 123 -5.94 -9.20 8.05
C ILE A 123 -4.39 -9.12 8.01
N GLN A 124 -3.73 -10.17 7.50
CA GLN A 124 -2.27 -10.22 7.37
C GLN A 124 -1.72 -9.16 6.40
N ASN A 125 -2.56 -8.65 5.52
CA ASN A 125 -2.23 -7.68 4.47
C ASN A 125 -2.56 -6.24 4.87
N LEU A 126 -3.05 -5.99 6.09
CA LEU A 126 -3.37 -4.63 6.55
C LEU A 126 -2.14 -3.70 6.59
N GLY A 127 -0.93 -4.27 6.75
CA GLY A 127 0.33 -3.53 6.65
C GLY A 127 0.61 -2.95 5.26
N TYR A 128 -0.15 -3.34 4.24
CA TYR A 128 -0.11 -2.75 2.91
C TYR A 128 -1.01 -1.50 2.77
N LEU A 129 -1.76 -1.12 3.81
CA LEU A 129 -2.58 0.07 3.77
C LEU A 129 -1.83 1.23 4.42
N GLU A 130 -2.16 2.46 3.99
CA GLU A 130 -1.69 3.64 4.71
C GLU A 130 -2.22 3.61 6.16
N PRO A 131 -1.45 4.12 7.14
CA PRO A 131 -1.78 3.96 8.56
C PRO A 131 -3.18 4.43 8.96
N ASP A 132 -3.60 5.59 8.45
CA ASP A 132 -4.93 6.17 8.67
C ASP A 132 -6.08 5.34 8.07
N GLN A 133 -5.85 4.74 6.90
CA GLN A 133 -6.82 3.85 6.25
C GLN A 133 -6.94 2.53 7.04
N ALA A 134 -5.81 1.94 7.45
CA ALA A 134 -5.79 0.74 8.27
C ALA A 134 -6.52 0.95 9.60
N GLU A 135 -6.25 2.08 10.27
CA GLU A 135 -6.89 2.46 11.53
C GLU A 135 -8.42 2.54 11.39
N LEU A 136 -8.92 3.23 10.37
CA LEU A 136 -10.36 3.37 10.13
C LEU A 136 -11.04 2.03 9.83
N ILE A 137 -10.39 1.16 9.04
CA ILE A 137 -10.89 -0.18 8.73
C ILE A 137 -11.02 -1.01 10.02
N VAL A 138 -9.95 -1.08 10.81
CA VAL A 138 -9.97 -1.89 12.05
C VAL A 138 -11.03 -1.35 13.01
N ARG A 139 -11.09 -0.02 13.20
CA ARG A 139 -12.11 0.61 14.05
C ARG A 139 -13.53 0.28 13.61
N PHE A 140 -13.81 0.38 12.31
CA PHE A 140 -15.11 0.03 11.76
C PHE A 140 -15.52 -1.40 12.13
N TYR A 141 -14.69 -2.39 11.82
CA TYR A 141 -15.04 -3.79 12.12
C TYR A 141 -15.16 -4.06 13.61
N GLN A 142 -14.30 -3.48 14.46
CA GLN A 142 -14.44 -3.65 15.92
C GLN A 142 -15.76 -3.10 16.46
N MET A 143 -16.25 -1.99 15.91
CA MET A 143 -17.56 -1.45 16.29
C MET A 143 -18.70 -2.32 15.78
N VAL A 144 -18.62 -2.79 14.53
CA VAL A 144 -19.63 -3.72 13.97
C VAL A 144 -19.66 -5.02 14.78
N ASP A 145 -18.51 -5.62 15.07
CA ASP A 145 -18.39 -6.85 15.88
C ASP A 145 -19.02 -6.68 17.26
N SER A 146 -18.86 -5.52 17.89
CA SER A 146 -19.50 -5.20 19.17
C SER A 146 -21.03 -5.17 19.03
N VAL A 147 -21.56 -4.52 17.99
CA VAL A 147 -23.02 -4.47 17.73
C VAL A 147 -23.55 -5.86 17.41
N VAL A 148 -22.85 -6.64 16.58
CA VAL A 148 -23.22 -8.02 16.24
C VAL A 148 -23.30 -8.87 17.50
N ARG A 149 -22.36 -8.71 18.44
CA ARG A 149 -22.38 -9.42 19.72
C ARG A 149 -23.61 -9.07 20.56
N ASP A 150 -24.05 -7.82 20.57
CA ASP A 150 -25.21 -7.40 21.36
C ASP A 150 -26.53 -7.97 20.81
N VAL A 151 -26.64 -8.10 19.48
CA VAL A 151 -27.88 -8.48 18.76
C VAL A 151 -27.93 -9.94 18.32
N SER A 152 -26.90 -10.73 18.64
CA SER A 152 -26.81 -12.18 18.37
C SER A 152 -26.97 -12.98 19.66
N SER A 153 -27.25 -14.28 19.54
CA SER A 153 -27.44 -15.19 20.69
C SER A 153 -26.35 -15.04 21.78
N GLY A 154 -26.77 -14.95 23.04
CA GLY A 154 -25.90 -14.64 24.18
C GLY A 154 -25.60 -13.14 24.37
N GLY A 155 -26.05 -12.29 23.45
CA GLY A 155 -25.95 -10.83 23.49
C GLY A 155 -27.03 -10.18 24.34
N ARG A 156 -26.74 -9.00 24.88
CA ARG A 156 -27.66 -8.32 25.81
C ARG A 156 -29.01 -7.97 25.19
N LEU A 157 -29.01 -7.47 23.95
CA LEU A 157 -30.25 -7.14 23.25
C LEU A 157 -30.96 -8.40 22.75
N ALA A 158 -30.21 -9.40 22.31
CA ALA A 158 -30.73 -10.67 21.83
C ALA A 158 -31.50 -11.47 22.90
N GLU A 159 -30.93 -11.57 24.11
CA GLU A 159 -31.58 -12.23 25.26
C GLU A 159 -32.74 -11.40 25.83
N GLY A 160 -32.79 -10.12 25.49
CA GLY A 160 -33.85 -9.19 25.81
C GLY A 160 -33.54 -8.30 27.00
N THR A 161 -33.90 -7.03 26.86
CA THR A 161 -33.75 -6.00 27.89
C THR A 161 -34.88 -4.99 27.79
N SER A 162 -35.26 -4.41 28.93
CA SER A 162 -36.14 -3.26 29.02
C SER A 162 -35.38 -1.98 29.42
N ASP A 163 -34.04 -2.06 29.61
CA ASP A 163 -33.24 -0.87 29.92
C ASP A 163 -33.00 -0.07 28.64
N PRO A 164 -33.53 1.16 28.52
CA PRO A 164 -33.31 2.00 27.34
C PRO A 164 -31.83 2.34 27.10
N ASN A 165 -30.97 2.28 28.12
CA ASN A 165 -29.55 2.58 27.96
C ASN A 165 -28.81 1.51 27.16
N ASP A 166 -29.27 0.26 27.18
CA ASP A 166 -28.67 -0.81 26.38
C ASP A 166 -28.85 -0.53 24.88
N TYR A 167 -30.07 -0.16 24.47
CA TYR A 167 -30.35 0.24 23.09
C TYR A 167 -29.60 1.50 22.68
N LYS A 168 -29.52 2.48 23.58
CA LYS A 168 -28.75 3.72 23.37
C LYS A 168 -27.28 3.44 23.11
N ASP A 169 -26.66 2.59 23.92
CA ASP A 169 -25.23 2.29 23.81
C ASP A 169 -24.92 1.51 22.53
N THR A 170 -25.69 0.46 22.22
CA THR A 170 -25.53 -0.27 20.95
C THR A 170 -25.79 0.65 19.75
N GLY A 171 -26.81 1.51 19.81
CA GLY A 171 -27.12 2.51 18.76
C GLY A 171 -25.98 3.52 18.58
N ARG A 172 -25.36 3.98 19.66
CA ARG A 172 -24.20 4.88 19.61
C ARG A 172 -22.99 4.21 18.97
N ILE A 173 -22.72 2.94 19.30
CA ILE A 173 -21.62 2.18 18.68
C ILE A 173 -21.87 2.01 17.18
N LEU A 174 -23.08 1.65 16.78
CA LEU A 174 -23.46 1.52 15.37
C LEU A 174 -23.34 2.86 14.63
N GLN A 175 -23.73 3.97 15.25
CA GLN A 175 -23.60 5.30 14.66
C GLN A 175 -22.12 5.66 14.46
N ASN A 176 -21.27 5.36 15.44
CA ASN A 176 -19.82 5.57 15.31
C ASN A 176 -19.20 4.71 14.20
N ALA A 177 -19.68 3.48 14.01
CA ALA A 177 -19.27 2.64 12.88
C ALA A 177 -19.63 3.30 11.54
N VAL A 178 -20.87 3.79 11.40
CA VAL A 178 -21.34 4.50 10.20
C VAL A 178 -20.50 5.76 9.92
N MET A 179 -20.20 6.54 10.93
CA MET A 179 -19.33 7.72 10.79
C MET A 179 -17.91 7.32 10.35
N THR A 180 -17.35 6.27 10.96
CA THR A 180 -16.00 5.77 10.63
C THR A 180 -15.92 5.26 9.18
N ALA A 181 -16.94 4.51 8.72
CA ALA A 181 -17.04 4.11 7.32
C ALA A 181 -17.11 5.32 6.38
N SER A 182 -17.88 6.35 6.77
CA SER A 182 -18.02 7.56 5.97
C SER A 182 -16.68 8.32 5.85
N SER A 183 -15.92 8.43 6.95
CA SER A 183 -14.57 8.99 6.93
C SER A 183 -13.61 8.19 6.05
N LEU A 184 -13.69 6.85 6.11
CA LEU A 184 -12.89 5.97 5.25
C LEU A 184 -13.20 6.18 3.76
N ILE A 185 -14.48 6.32 3.40
CA ILE A 185 -14.92 6.56 2.02
C ILE A 185 -14.44 7.92 1.53
N SER A 186 -14.52 8.98 2.36
CA SER A 186 -13.97 10.30 2.02
C SER A 186 -12.48 10.23 1.73
N LEU A 187 -11.73 9.61 2.65
CA LEU A 187 -10.29 9.40 2.51
C LEU A 187 -9.94 8.64 1.23
N HIS A 188 -10.71 7.60 0.90
CA HIS A 188 -10.52 6.83 -0.32
C HIS A 188 -10.74 7.68 -1.58
N ASN A 189 -11.80 8.50 -1.60
CA ASN A 189 -12.13 9.37 -2.73
C ASN A 189 -11.10 10.48 -2.93
N GLU A 190 -10.62 11.10 -1.84
CA GLU A 190 -9.57 12.12 -1.88
C GLU A 190 -8.28 11.58 -2.49
N ARG A 191 -7.89 10.36 -2.12
CA ARG A 191 -6.70 9.68 -2.67
C ARG A 191 -6.87 9.23 -4.10
N ALA A 192 -8.08 8.81 -4.48
CA ALA A 192 -8.39 8.47 -5.86
C ALA A 192 -8.33 9.69 -6.78
N ALA A 193 -8.68 10.88 -6.27
CA ALA A 193 -8.61 12.14 -7.00
C ALA A 193 -7.18 12.70 -7.12
N GLU A 194 -6.20 12.14 -6.41
CA GLU A 194 -4.85 12.69 -6.37
C GLU A 194 -4.07 12.43 -7.67
N PRO A 195 -3.40 13.46 -8.24
CA PRO A 195 -2.57 13.29 -9.42
C PRO A 195 -1.45 12.27 -9.22
N TRP A 196 -1.21 11.45 -10.24
CA TRP A 196 -0.22 10.37 -10.22
C TRP A 196 1.19 10.82 -9.80
N TRP A 197 1.59 12.06 -10.14
CA TRP A 197 2.92 12.59 -9.81
C TRP A 197 3.10 12.86 -8.30
N ARG A 198 2.06 13.25 -7.58
CA ARG A 198 2.12 13.43 -6.10
C ARG A 198 2.26 12.10 -5.38
N ARG A 199 1.61 11.05 -5.91
CA ARG A 199 1.74 9.67 -5.41
C ARG A 199 3.18 9.17 -5.56
N CYS A 200 3.80 9.42 -6.71
CA CYS A 200 5.22 9.10 -6.92
C CYS A 200 6.14 9.87 -5.97
N TRP A 201 5.85 11.14 -5.70
CA TRP A 201 6.65 11.96 -4.79
C TRP A 201 6.58 11.49 -3.33
N ARG A 202 5.40 11.11 -2.83
CA ARG A 202 5.27 10.54 -1.47
C ARG A 202 5.98 9.19 -1.32
N ALA A 203 5.91 8.34 -2.35
CA ALA A 203 6.63 7.07 -2.34
C ALA A 203 8.15 7.27 -2.27
N LEU A 204 8.68 8.31 -2.93
CA LEU A 204 10.09 8.66 -2.86
C LEU A 204 10.48 9.28 -1.52
N SER A 205 9.60 10.07 -0.89
CA SER A 205 9.90 10.70 0.41
C SER A 205 9.93 9.72 1.60
N LEU A 206 9.33 8.53 1.48
CA LEU A 206 9.37 7.48 2.50
C LEU A 206 10.64 6.62 2.46
N LEU A 207 11.51 6.83 1.45
CA LEU A 207 12.78 6.11 1.28
C LEU A 207 14.01 6.89 1.80
N ASN A 208 13.81 8.09 2.34
CA ASN A 208 14.84 8.98 2.86
C ASN A 208 14.68 9.16 4.37
#